data_AF-A0A2J4RDL2-F1
#
_entry.id   AF-A0A2J4RDL2-F1
#
_cell.length_a   1.000
_cell.length_b   1.000
_cell.length_c   1.000
_cell.angle_alpha   90.00
_cell.angle_beta   90.00
_cell.angle_gamma   90.00
#
_symmetry.space_group_name_H-M   'P 1'
#
loop_
_entity.id
_entity.type
_entity.pdbx_description
1 polymer ?
#
loop_
_entity_poly.entity_id
_entity_poly.type
_entity_poly.pdbx_seq_one_letter_code
_entity_poly.pdbx_strand_id
1 'polypeptide(L)'
;MLSFSQVKSAGSAGNYYTEKDNYYVIGSMEERWQGKGAEALGLEGKVDKQIFTELLQGKLPDGSDLTRIQDGVNKHRPGYDLTFSAPKSVSMLAMLGGDKRLIDAHNRAVTVALNQVESLASTRVQKDGVSETVLTGNLIIARFNHDTSRAQDPQIHTHSVVINATQNGDK
;
A
#
# COMPACT_ATOMS: atom_id res chain seq x y z
N MET A 1 11.25 -10.64 4.90
CA MET A 1 10.09 -11.55 4.73
C MET A 1 8.93 -10.73 4.20
N LEU A 2 8.08 -11.32 3.35
CA LEU A 2 6.83 -10.70 2.89
C LEU A 2 5.66 -11.42 3.56
N SER A 3 4.76 -10.67 4.21
CA SER A 3 3.44 -11.16 4.59
C SER A 3 2.37 -10.48 3.72
N PHE A 4 1.27 -11.21 3.49
CA PHE A 4 0.16 -10.78 2.66
C PHE A 4 -1.12 -10.85 3.46
N SER A 5 -1.89 -9.75 3.49
CA SER A 5 -3.20 -9.75 4.14
C SER A 5 -4.22 -8.88 3.40
N GLN A 6 -5.51 -9.18 3.58
CA GLN A 6 -6.58 -8.31 3.08
C GLN A 6 -6.81 -7.16 4.06
N VAL A 7 -6.93 -5.94 3.55
CA VAL A 7 -7.33 -4.78 4.34
C VAL A 7 -8.81 -4.93 4.73
N LYS A 8 -9.09 -5.02 6.04
CA LYS A 8 -10.42 -5.37 6.56
C LYS A 8 -11.46 -4.27 6.39
N SER A 9 -11.10 -3.01 6.63
CA SER A 9 -12.01 -1.88 6.47
C SER A 9 -11.25 -0.59 6.17
N ALA A 10 -11.82 0.28 5.34
CA ALA A 10 -11.20 1.55 4.98
C ALA A 10 -10.98 2.47 6.19
N GLY A 11 -12.00 2.60 7.06
CA GLY A 11 -11.94 3.48 8.23
C GLY A 11 -10.91 3.04 9.28
N SER A 12 -10.85 1.74 9.60
CA SER A 12 -9.83 1.24 10.54
C SER A 12 -8.42 1.31 9.96
N ALA A 13 -8.28 1.07 8.65
CA ALA A 13 -6.99 1.08 7.96
C ALA A 13 -6.38 2.48 7.90
N GLY A 14 -7.17 3.50 7.55
CA GLY A 14 -6.70 4.89 7.48
C GLY A 14 -6.10 5.37 8.80
N ASN A 15 -6.68 4.98 9.94
CA ASN A 15 -6.12 5.26 11.26
C ASN A 15 -4.89 4.42 11.55
N TYR A 16 -5.01 3.09 11.44
CA TYR A 16 -3.94 2.16 11.81
C TYR A 16 -2.60 2.46 11.12
N TYR A 17 -2.61 2.73 9.81
CA TYR A 17 -1.36 2.96 9.09
C TYR A 17 -0.69 4.30 9.43
N THR A 18 -1.46 5.30 9.90
CA THR A 18 -0.97 6.67 10.12
C THR A 18 -0.72 7.03 11.60
N GLU A 19 -0.99 6.10 12.52
CA GLU A 19 -0.83 6.29 13.96
C GLU A 19 0.63 6.48 14.38
N LYS A 20 0.89 7.52 15.18
CA LYS A 20 2.23 7.95 15.62
C LYS A 20 3.03 6.89 16.35
N ASP A 21 2.35 6.01 17.09
CA ASP A 21 2.98 4.96 17.88
C ASP A 21 3.72 3.94 17.00
N ASN A 22 3.38 3.85 15.71
CA ASN A 22 3.96 2.87 14.80
C ASN A 22 5.30 3.30 14.18
N TYR A 23 5.74 4.55 14.35
CA TYR A 23 6.98 5.10 13.77
C TYR A 23 7.75 6.01 14.74
N TYR A 24 7.51 5.85 16.04
CA TYR A 24 8.07 6.73 17.06
C TYR A 24 9.61 6.69 17.11
N VAL A 25 10.22 5.52 16.93
CA VAL A 25 11.67 5.31 17.04
C VAL A 25 12.40 5.79 15.79
N ILE A 26 11.85 5.54 14.61
CA ILE A 26 12.42 6.06 13.34
C ILE A 26 12.17 7.57 13.17
N GLY A 27 11.22 8.14 13.91
CA GLY A 27 10.93 9.58 13.98
C GLY A 27 10.16 10.14 12.77
N SER A 28 10.00 9.35 11.71
CA SER A 28 9.21 9.67 10.52
C SER A 28 8.71 8.38 9.88
N MET A 29 7.43 8.34 9.53
CA MET A 29 6.80 7.22 8.81
C MET A 29 7.26 7.13 7.35
N GLU A 30 7.85 8.20 6.81
CA GLU A 30 8.24 8.36 5.41
C GLU A 30 7.16 7.89 4.42
N GLU A 31 5.90 8.19 4.71
CA GLU A 31 4.79 7.72 3.90
C GLU A 31 4.85 8.25 2.49
N ARG A 32 4.63 7.38 1.51
CA ARG A 32 4.78 7.73 0.11
C ARG A 32 3.94 6.90 -0.85
N TRP A 33 3.49 7.54 -1.93
CA TRP A 33 2.87 6.86 -3.07
C TRP A 33 3.89 6.14 -3.95
N GLN A 34 3.46 5.05 -4.58
CA GLN A 34 4.20 4.32 -5.61
C GLN A 34 3.23 3.67 -6.61
N GLY A 35 3.70 3.52 -7.84
CA GLY A 35 3.04 2.80 -8.91
C GLY A 35 2.49 3.74 -9.98
N LYS A 36 2.45 3.26 -11.22
CA LYS A 36 1.99 4.00 -12.40
C LYS A 36 0.52 4.44 -12.27
N GLY A 37 -0.29 3.69 -11.53
CA GLY A 37 -1.67 4.07 -11.24
C GLY A 37 -1.76 5.27 -10.30
N ALA A 38 -0.84 5.35 -9.32
CA ALA A 38 -0.73 6.53 -8.47
C ALA A 38 -0.25 7.75 -9.27
N GLU A 39 0.78 7.58 -10.11
CA GLU A 39 1.28 8.62 -11.02
C GLU A 39 0.19 9.15 -11.97
N ALA A 40 -0.61 8.25 -12.56
CA ALA A 40 -1.72 8.62 -13.45
C ALA A 40 -2.80 9.47 -12.76
N LEU A 41 -2.96 9.32 -11.45
CA LEU A 41 -3.88 10.10 -10.62
C LEU A 41 -3.22 11.35 -9.99
N GLY A 42 -1.96 11.64 -10.33
CA GLY A 42 -1.20 12.75 -9.74
C GLY A 42 -0.85 12.55 -8.26
N LEU A 43 -0.85 11.30 -7.79
CA LEU A 43 -0.54 10.95 -6.40
C LEU A 43 0.96 10.72 -6.26
N GLU A 44 1.66 11.78 -5.84
CA GLU A 44 3.11 11.76 -5.65
C GLU A 44 3.49 12.19 -4.22
N GLY A 45 4.68 11.76 -3.78
CA GLY A 45 5.20 12.14 -2.47
C GLY A 45 4.32 11.63 -1.32
N LYS A 46 4.04 12.50 -0.36
CA LYS A 46 3.41 12.16 0.92
C LYS A 46 1.98 11.64 0.74
N VAL A 47 1.62 10.59 1.48
CA VAL A 47 0.25 10.07 1.49
C VAL A 47 -0.65 10.97 2.32
N ASP A 48 -1.65 11.58 1.68
CA ASP A 48 -2.74 12.26 2.37
C ASP A 48 -3.73 11.22 2.95
N LYS A 49 -4.06 11.37 4.23
CA LYS A 49 -4.90 10.41 4.95
C LYS A 49 -6.34 10.36 4.42
N GLN A 50 -6.90 11.50 4.03
CA GLN A 50 -8.26 11.57 3.52
C GLN A 50 -8.32 10.89 2.14
N ILE A 51 -7.42 11.26 1.23
CA ILE A 51 -7.32 10.65 -0.10
C ILE A 51 -7.10 9.14 0.01
N PHE A 52 -6.19 8.70 0.88
CA PHE A 52 -5.96 7.28 1.12
C PHE A 52 -7.22 6.55 1.61
N THR A 53 -7.97 7.16 2.52
CA THR A 53 -9.21 6.56 3.04
C THR A 53 -10.29 6.48 1.96
N GLU A 54 -10.42 7.50 1.10
CA GLU A 54 -11.35 7.52 -0.02
C GLU A 54 -10.99 6.46 -1.08
N LEU A 55 -9.70 6.31 -1.41
CA LEU A 55 -9.21 5.24 -2.29
C LEU A 55 -9.54 3.85 -1.76
N LEU A 56 -9.36 3.62 -0.45
CA LEU A 56 -9.76 2.36 0.20
C LEU A 56 -11.29 2.13 0.19
N GLN A 57 -12.10 3.15 -0.04
CA GLN A 57 -13.54 3.01 -0.25
C GLN A 57 -13.90 2.78 -1.72
N GLY A 58 -12.94 2.88 -2.63
CA GLY A 58 -13.13 2.79 -4.07
C GLY A 58 -13.46 4.13 -4.73
N LYS A 59 -13.20 5.26 -4.08
CA LYS A 59 -13.38 6.60 -4.65
C LYS A 59 -12.03 7.17 -5.09
N LEU A 60 -11.90 7.50 -6.36
CA LEU A 60 -10.64 7.97 -6.94
C LEU A 60 -10.64 9.50 -7.12
N PRO A 61 -9.46 10.16 -7.07
CA PRO A 61 -9.34 11.60 -7.24
C PRO A 61 -9.79 12.16 -8.60
N ASP A 62 -9.80 11.31 -9.63
CA ASP A 62 -10.27 11.65 -10.98
C ASP A 62 -11.81 11.67 -11.10
N GLY A 63 -12.53 11.34 -10.02
CA GLY A 63 -13.98 11.24 -9.97
C GLY A 63 -14.53 9.84 -10.26
N SER A 64 -13.67 8.88 -10.60
CA SER A 64 -14.08 7.48 -10.78
C SER A 64 -14.56 6.88 -9.45
N ASP A 65 -15.66 6.12 -9.49
CA ASP A 65 -16.27 5.50 -8.31
C ASP A 65 -16.48 3.98 -8.53
N LEU A 66 -15.74 3.19 -7.76
CA LEU A 66 -15.74 1.73 -7.74
C LEU A 66 -16.52 1.15 -6.55
N THR A 67 -17.29 1.99 -5.85
CA THR A 67 -18.12 1.55 -4.72
C THR A 67 -19.20 0.59 -5.21
N ARG A 68 -19.56 -0.36 -4.34
CA ARG A 68 -20.63 -1.32 -4.61
C ARG A 68 -21.51 -1.45 -3.39
N ILE A 69 -22.54 -0.60 -3.30
CA ILE A 69 -23.45 -0.60 -2.16
C ILE A 69 -24.44 -1.77 -2.28
N GLN A 70 -24.46 -2.63 -1.27
CA GLN A 70 -25.45 -3.70 -1.09
C GLN A 70 -25.90 -3.71 0.37
N ASP A 71 -27.21 -3.64 0.59
CA ASP A 71 -27.81 -3.60 1.93
C ASP A 71 -27.23 -2.48 2.81
N GLY A 72 -26.95 -1.31 2.21
CA GLY A 72 -26.33 -0.16 2.88
C GLY A 72 -24.84 -0.31 3.19
N VAL A 73 -24.20 -1.41 2.78
CA VAL A 73 -22.78 -1.69 3.02
C VAL A 73 -22.01 -1.65 1.71
N ASN A 74 -20.89 -0.93 1.69
CA ASN A 74 -19.97 -0.96 0.56
C ASN A 74 -19.24 -2.31 0.50
N LYS A 75 -19.45 -3.06 -0.59
CA LYS A 75 -18.83 -4.37 -0.87
C LYS A 75 -17.54 -4.24 -1.68
N HIS A 76 -17.12 -3.03 -2.06
CA HIS A 76 -15.79 -2.79 -2.59
C HIS A 76 -14.75 -3.31 -1.59
N ARG A 77 -13.82 -4.15 -2.05
CA ARG A 77 -12.72 -4.61 -1.20
C ARG A 77 -11.68 -3.49 -1.14
N PRO A 78 -11.26 -3.02 0.05
CA PRO A 78 -10.37 -1.86 0.12
C PRO A 78 -9.02 -2.06 -0.59
N GLY A 79 -8.44 -3.24 -0.45
CA GLY A 79 -7.10 -3.52 -0.95
C GLY A 79 -6.42 -4.66 -0.23
N TYR A 80 -5.13 -4.76 -0.48
CA TYR A 80 -4.24 -5.76 0.10
C TYR A 80 -3.03 -5.08 0.71
N ASP A 81 -2.59 -5.56 1.86
CA ASP A 81 -1.39 -5.10 2.55
C ASP A 81 -0.27 -6.10 2.32
N LEU A 82 0.77 -5.63 1.64
CA LEU A 82 2.04 -6.31 1.44
C LEU A 82 3.04 -5.76 2.45
N THR A 83 3.24 -6.48 3.55
CA THR A 83 4.15 -6.04 4.60
C THR A 83 5.53 -6.65 4.39
N PHE A 84 6.51 -5.79 4.12
CA PHE A 84 7.91 -6.20 3.94
C PHE A 84 8.67 -5.96 5.23
N SER A 85 9.05 -7.03 5.94
CA SER A 85 9.82 -6.94 7.19
C SER A 85 11.29 -7.22 6.94
N ALA A 86 12.16 -6.30 7.38
CA ALA A 86 13.60 -6.49 7.37
C ALA A 86 14.01 -7.60 8.36
N PRO A 87 15.16 -8.27 8.14
CA PRO A 87 15.73 -9.15 9.15
C PRO A 87 15.96 -8.42 10.48
N LYS A 88 15.88 -9.15 11.60
CA LYS A 88 15.98 -8.56 12.94
C LYS A 88 17.30 -7.82 13.14
N SER A 89 18.43 -8.39 12.69
CA SER A 89 19.75 -7.75 12.78
C SER A 89 19.82 -6.41 12.04
N VAL A 90 19.20 -6.32 10.86
CA VAL A 90 19.11 -5.06 10.09
C VAL A 90 18.30 -4.03 10.86
N SER A 91 17.16 -4.44 11.45
CA SER A 91 16.32 -3.55 12.25
C SER A 91 17.06 -3.01 13.47
N MET A 92 17.79 -3.87 14.18
CA MET A 92 18.62 -3.49 15.35
C MET A 92 19.70 -2.48 14.97
N LEU A 93 20.48 -2.74 13.92
CA LEU A 93 21.56 -1.84 13.47
C LEU A 93 21.04 -0.48 12.99
N ALA A 94 19.90 -0.47 12.30
CA ALA A 94 19.29 0.75 11.81
C ALA A 94 18.71 1.61 12.93
N MET A 95 17.93 1.01 13.85
CA MET A 95 17.17 1.76 14.86
C MET A 95 17.98 2.05 16.13
N LEU A 96 18.66 1.04 16.68
CA LEU A 96 19.45 1.18 17.91
C LEU A 96 20.90 1.57 17.61
N GLY A 97 21.45 1.07 16.50
CA GLY A 97 22.77 1.46 16.02
C GLY A 97 22.79 2.80 15.29
N GLY A 98 21.62 3.34 14.91
CA GLY A 98 21.47 4.64 14.25
C GLY A 98 21.91 4.68 12.77
N ASP A 99 22.17 3.54 12.13
CA ASP A 99 22.61 3.50 10.73
C ASP A 99 21.44 3.69 9.75
N LYS A 100 21.15 4.96 9.44
CA LYS A 100 20.06 5.35 8.53
C LYS A 100 20.21 4.80 7.11
N ARG A 101 21.42 4.43 6.67
CA ARG A 101 21.65 3.87 5.33
C ARG A 101 20.93 2.52 5.15
N LEU A 102 20.70 1.80 6.25
CA LEU A 102 19.94 0.55 6.25
C LEU A 102 18.44 0.78 6.06
N ILE A 103 17.90 1.90 6.55
CA ILE A 103 16.52 2.32 6.28
C ILE A 103 16.37 2.63 4.79
N ASP A 104 17.32 3.40 4.22
CA ASP A 104 17.32 3.70 2.79
C ASP A 104 17.44 2.43 1.93
N ALA A 105 18.29 1.49 2.34
CA ALA A 105 18.44 0.21 1.66
C ALA A 105 17.16 -0.62 1.70
N HIS A 106 16.49 -0.68 2.85
CA HIS A 106 15.17 -1.30 3.00
C HIS A 106 14.14 -0.64 2.08
N ASN A 107 14.07 0.70 2.08
CA ASN A 107 13.16 1.46 1.22
C ASN A 107 13.36 1.17 -0.27
N ARG A 108 14.63 1.09 -0.72
CA ARG A 108 14.98 0.71 -2.10
C ARG A 108 14.60 -0.73 -2.42
N ALA A 109 14.87 -1.68 -1.51
CA ALA A 109 14.52 -3.09 -1.70
C ALA A 109 13.00 -3.28 -1.86
N VAL A 110 12.21 -2.62 -1.02
CA VAL A 110 10.74 -2.63 -1.14
C VAL A 110 10.29 -2.02 -2.47
N THR A 111 10.91 -0.93 -2.91
CA THR A 111 10.59 -0.29 -4.20
C THR A 111 10.79 -1.27 -5.36
N VAL A 112 11.94 -1.95 -5.41
CA VAL A 112 12.25 -2.94 -6.46
C VAL A 112 11.25 -4.11 -6.44
N ALA A 113 10.91 -4.61 -5.27
CA ALA A 113 9.94 -5.69 -5.13
C ALA A 113 8.55 -5.26 -5.62
N LEU A 114 8.09 -4.06 -5.25
CA LEU A 114 6.80 -3.53 -5.67
C LEU A 114 6.72 -3.26 -7.18
N ASN A 115 7.82 -2.92 -7.85
CA ASN A 115 7.84 -2.81 -9.32
C ASN A 115 7.55 -4.17 -9.99
N GLN A 116 8.00 -5.27 -9.38
CA GLN A 116 7.66 -6.62 -9.86
C GLN A 116 6.19 -6.96 -9.55
N VAL A 117 5.69 -6.59 -8.37
CA VAL A 117 4.26 -6.75 -8.04
C VAL A 117 3.37 -6.00 -9.03
N GLU A 118 3.73 -4.78 -9.39
CA GLU A 118 2.99 -3.98 -10.38
C GLU A 118 2.98 -4.63 -11.78
N SER A 119 4.04 -5.32 -12.18
CA SER A 119 4.05 -6.05 -13.46
C SER A 119 3.02 -7.20 -13.52
N LEU A 120 2.55 -7.67 -12.36
CA LEU A 120 1.52 -8.70 -12.23
C LEU A 120 0.11 -8.13 -12.08
N ALA A 121 -0.03 -6.79 -12.07
CA ALA A 121 -1.32 -6.13 -11.98
C ALA A 121 -2.22 -6.57 -13.13
N SER A 122 -3.44 -7.00 -12.78
CA SER A 122 -4.40 -7.52 -13.72
C SER A 122 -5.81 -7.20 -13.28
N THR A 123 -6.72 -7.15 -14.24
CA THR A 123 -8.15 -7.01 -14.01
C THR A 123 -8.94 -8.04 -14.81
N ARG A 124 -10.20 -8.19 -14.46
CA ARG A 124 -11.14 -9.03 -15.20
C ARG A 124 -11.91 -8.16 -16.19
N VAL A 125 -11.89 -8.56 -17.45
CA VAL A 125 -12.72 -7.97 -18.51
C VAL A 125 -13.74 -9.00 -18.95
N GLN A 126 -14.96 -8.56 -19.25
CA GLN A 126 -15.96 -9.40 -19.88
C GLN A 126 -16.13 -8.99 -21.33
N LYS A 127 -15.94 -9.93 -22.26
CA LYS A 127 -16.12 -9.74 -23.70
C LYS A 127 -16.98 -10.89 -24.24
N ASP A 128 -18.07 -10.54 -24.92
CA ASP A 128 -19.00 -11.52 -25.52
C ASP A 128 -19.49 -12.60 -24.52
N GLY A 129 -19.73 -12.20 -23.28
CA GLY A 129 -20.16 -13.08 -22.18
C GLY A 129 -19.05 -13.88 -21.52
N VAL A 130 -17.83 -13.91 -22.07
CA VAL A 130 -16.66 -14.61 -21.53
C VAL A 130 -15.85 -13.67 -20.65
N SER A 131 -15.51 -14.11 -19.44
CA SER A 131 -14.59 -13.39 -18.55
C SER A 131 -13.15 -13.81 -18.79
N GLU A 132 -12.28 -12.84 -19.01
CA GLU A 132 -10.83 -13.04 -19.15
C GLU A 132 -10.05 -12.17 -18.18
N THR A 133 -8.86 -12.63 -17.79
CA THR A 133 -7.91 -11.85 -16.99
C THR A 133 -6.93 -11.20 -17.94
N VAL A 134 -6.80 -9.88 -17.86
CA VAL A 134 -5.86 -9.09 -18.68
C VAL A 134 -4.89 -8.36 -17.77
N LEU A 135 -3.62 -8.30 -18.18
CA LEU A 135 -2.61 -7.52 -17.47
C LEU A 135 -2.84 -6.03 -17.71
N THR A 136 -2.78 -5.24 -16.65
CA THR A 136 -2.91 -3.78 -16.68
C THR A 136 -1.59 -3.09 -16.41
N GLY A 137 -0.69 -3.72 -15.64
CA GLY A 137 0.67 -3.25 -15.40
C GLY A 137 0.77 -1.92 -14.64
N ASN A 138 -0.27 -1.55 -13.89
CA ASN A 138 -0.31 -0.34 -13.07
C ASN A 138 -1.05 -0.60 -11.74
N LEU A 139 -0.52 -0.08 -10.64
CA LEU A 139 -1.14 -0.13 -9.31
C LEU A 139 -1.10 1.24 -8.65
N ILE A 140 -1.98 1.43 -7.66
CA ILE A 140 -1.93 2.54 -6.71
C ILE A 140 -1.49 1.95 -5.36
N ILE A 141 -0.31 2.34 -4.88
CA ILE A 141 0.29 1.77 -3.68
C ILE A 141 0.66 2.87 -2.68
N ALA A 142 0.08 2.82 -1.49
CA ALA A 142 0.50 3.66 -0.36
C ALA A 142 1.50 2.88 0.50
N ARG A 143 2.66 3.48 0.80
CA ARG A 143 3.71 2.86 1.61
C ARG A 143 3.86 3.57 2.94
N PHE A 144 3.93 2.81 4.03
CA PHE A 144 4.11 3.33 5.39
C PHE A 144 5.23 2.53 6.07
N ASN A 145 6.30 3.20 6.50
CA ASN A 145 7.34 2.55 7.30
C ASN A 145 6.93 2.55 8.77
N HIS A 146 6.96 1.38 9.39
CA HIS A 146 6.76 1.16 10.81
C HIS A 146 8.00 0.49 11.41
N ASP A 147 8.17 0.60 12.73
CA ASP A 147 9.44 0.29 13.39
C ASP A 147 9.34 -0.69 14.57
N THR A 148 8.14 -1.02 15.00
CA THR A 148 7.90 -1.83 16.19
C THR A 148 7.05 -3.04 15.85
N SER A 149 7.45 -4.23 16.30
CA SER A 149 6.64 -5.44 16.09
C SER A 149 5.47 -5.54 17.07
N ARG A 150 4.58 -6.52 16.87
CA ARG A 150 3.51 -6.86 17.83
C ARG A 150 4.02 -7.26 19.21
N ALA A 151 5.24 -7.80 19.30
CA ALA A 151 5.91 -8.14 20.54
C ALA A 151 6.71 -6.97 21.14
N GLN A 152 6.56 -5.76 20.58
CA GLN A 152 7.20 -4.52 21.02
C GLN A 152 8.74 -4.53 20.90
N ASP A 153 9.29 -5.32 19.98
CA ASP A 153 10.72 -5.33 19.68
C ASP A 153 11.04 -4.63 18.34
N PRO A 154 12.26 -4.08 18.16
CA PRO A 154 12.63 -3.31 16.96
C PRO A 154 12.47 -4.12 15.68
N GLN A 155 11.62 -3.65 14.77
CA GLN A 155 11.35 -4.29 13.50
C GLN A 155 11.02 -3.24 12.44
N ILE A 156 11.99 -2.94 11.57
CA ILE A 156 11.71 -2.13 10.39
C ILE A 156 10.86 -2.95 9.44
N HIS A 157 9.69 -2.43 9.10
CA HIS A 157 8.85 -3.00 8.08
C HIS A 157 8.09 -1.91 7.31
N THR A 158 7.74 -2.21 6.07
CA THR A 158 6.91 -1.31 5.25
C THR A 158 5.60 -2.00 4.96
N HIS A 159 4.51 -1.40 5.42
CA HIS A 159 3.17 -1.71 4.92
C HIS A 159 3.02 -1.07 3.53
N SER A 160 2.87 -1.91 2.50
CA SER A 160 2.65 -1.46 1.13
C SER A 160 1.22 -1.81 0.75
N VAL A 161 0.31 -0.87 1.00
CA VAL A 161 -1.12 -1.03 0.81
C VAL A 161 -1.45 -0.81 -0.67
N VAL A 162 -1.75 -1.91 -1.36
CA VAL A 162 -2.19 -1.93 -2.75
C VAL A 162 -3.70 -1.68 -2.76
N ILE A 163 -4.12 -0.54 -3.30
CA ILE A 163 -5.53 -0.20 -3.48
C ILE A 163 -6.13 -1.15 -4.52
N ASN A 164 -7.36 -1.61 -4.29
CA ASN A 164 -8.06 -2.51 -5.20
C ASN A 164 -8.65 -1.76 -6.41
N ALA A 165 -7.77 -1.10 -7.17
CA ALA A 165 -8.08 -0.36 -8.38
C ALA A 165 -6.87 -0.42 -9.33
N THR A 166 -7.15 -0.58 -10.62
CA THR A 166 -6.14 -0.57 -11.68
C THR A 166 -6.80 -0.11 -12.97
N GLN A 167 -6.09 0.67 -13.78
CA GLN A 167 -6.58 1.22 -15.03
C GLN A 167 -6.36 0.21 -16.17
N ASN A 168 -7.35 0.04 -17.04
CA ASN A 168 -7.29 -0.83 -18.21
C ASN A 168 -7.65 -0.06 -19.49
N GLY A 169 -6.64 0.43 -20.19
CA GLY A 169 -6.81 1.34 -21.32
C GLY A 169 -7.26 2.72 -20.83
N ASP A 170 -8.27 3.32 -21.48
CA ASP A 170 -8.85 4.60 -21.07
C ASP A 170 -9.92 4.46 -19.96
N LYS A 171 -9.96 3.31 -19.27
CA LYS A 171 -11.01 2.93 -18.31
C LYS A 171 -10.45 2.49 -16.97
#